data_AF-A0A0P8CTV0-F1
#
_entry.id   AF-A0A0P8CTV0-F1
#
_cell.length_a   1.000
_cell.length_b   1.000
_cell.length_c   1.000
_cell.angle_alpha   90.00
_cell.angle_beta   90.00
_cell.angle_gamma   90.00
#
_symmetry.space_group_name_H-M   'P 1'
#
loop_
_entity.id
_entity.type
_entity.pdbx_description
1 polymer ?
#
loop_
_entity_poly.entity_id
_entity_poly.type
_entity_poly.pdbx_seq_one_letter_code
_entity_poly.pdbx_strand_id
1 'polypeptide(L)' 'MVIKTALMGIPTLISRSGFTAWGVDIAQQVGLTLIGQMRGKKFTCLSGQHRLVFDQDLSQIPDDNKKMQRKGARND' A
#
# COMPACT_ATOMS: atom_id res chain seq x y z
N MET A 1 2.49 7.04 -11.27
CA MET A 1 1.65 5.86 -10.96
C MET A 1 0.23 6.27 -10.59
N VAL A 2 0.02 7.05 -9.52
CA VAL A 2 -1.32 7.48 -9.08
C VAL A 2 -2.19 8.07 -10.20
N ILE A 3 -1.72 9.12 -10.89
CA ILE A 3 -2.47 9.78 -11.97
C ILE A 3 -2.85 8.79 -13.08
N LYS A 4 -1.88 7.98 -13.55
CA LYS A 4 -2.14 7.01 -14.62
C LYS A 4 -3.19 5.98 -14.19
N THR A 5 -3.10 5.46 -12.95
CA THR A 5 -4.08 4.51 -12.41
C THR A 5 -5.48 5.13 -12.34
N ALA A 6 -5.59 6.36 -11.84
CA ALA A 6 -6.86 7.08 -11.77
C ALA A 6 -7.47 7.30 -13.16
N LEU A 7 -6.68 7.73 -14.15
CA LEU A 7 -7.13 7.93 -15.52
C LEU A 7 -7.56 6.63 -16.21
N MET A 8 -6.94 5.50 -15.86
CA MET A 8 -7.34 4.18 -16.36
C MET A 8 -8.58 3.61 -15.66
N GLY A 9 -9.16 4.31 -14.68
CA GLY A 9 -10.33 3.86 -13.93
C GLY A 9 -10.07 2.67 -13.01
N ILE A 10 -8.81 2.40 -12.66
CA ILE A 10 -8.45 1.32 -11.73
C ILE A 10 -8.72 1.81 -10.29
N PRO A 11 -9.52 1.10 -9.48
CA PRO A 11 -9.99 1.62 -8.19
C PRO A 11 -8.98 1.48 -7.04
N THR A 12 -7.94 0.65 -7.19
CA THR A 12 -6.96 0.35 -6.14
C THR A 12 -5.53 0.30 -6.69
N LEU A 13 -4.61 0.98 -6.00
CA LEU A 13 -3.17 0.93 -6.27
C LEU A 13 -2.41 0.53 -5.01
N ILE A 14 -1.59 -0.52 -5.14
CA ILE A 14 -0.79 -1.06 -4.04
C ILE A 14 0.69 -1.00 -4.42
N SER A 15 1.55 -0.59 -3.48
CA SER A 15 3.00 -0.54 -3.66
C SER A 15 3.76 -0.98 -2.41
N ARG A 16 4.91 -1.62 -2.63
CA ARG A 16 5.89 -1.95 -1.58
C ARG A 16 6.67 -0.73 -1.10
N SER A 17 6.74 0.32 -1.92
CA SER A 17 7.37 1.61 -1.58
C SER A 17 6.32 2.60 -1.07
N GLY A 18 6.77 3.71 -0.49
CA GLY A 18 5.91 4.86 -0.19
C GLY A 18 5.49 5.62 -1.45
N PHE A 19 4.61 6.58 -1.27
CA PHE A 19 4.19 7.55 -2.28
C PHE A 19 4.59 8.97 -1.85
N THR A 20 4.64 9.89 -2.81
CA THR A 20 4.83 11.31 -2.50
C THR A 20 3.54 11.89 -1.91
N ALA A 21 3.65 12.93 -1.07
CA ALA A 21 2.49 13.61 -0.46
C ALA A 21 1.47 14.05 -1.52
N TRP A 22 1.94 14.71 -2.59
CA TRP A 22 1.07 15.09 -3.71
C TRP A 22 0.34 13.92 -4.38
N GLY A 23 1.00 12.75 -4.47
CA GLY A 23 0.35 11.54 -4.97
C GLY A 23 -0.74 11.00 -4.03
N VAL A 24 -0.58 11.17 -2.72
CA VAL A 24 -1.61 10.83 -1.73
C VAL A 24 -2.79 11.80 -1.86
N ASP A 25 -2.52 13.10 -1.97
CA ASP A 25 -3.56 14.13 -2.12
C ASP A 25 -4.45 13.86 -3.34
N ILE A 26 -3.85 13.55 -4.49
CA ILE A 26 -4.60 13.19 -5.71
C ILE A 26 -5.46 11.94 -5.45
N ALA A 27 -4.90 10.90 -4.82
CA ALA A 27 -5.63 9.68 -4.57
C ALA A 27 -6.85 9.90 -3.67
N GLN A 28 -6.77 10.81 -2.70
CA GLN A 28 -7.90 11.19 -1.85
C GLN A 28 -8.96 11.95 -2.65
N GLN A 29 -8.55 12.94 -3.45
CA GLN A 29 -9.48 13.76 -4.26
C GLN A 29 -10.29 12.92 -5.26
N VAL A 30 -9.66 11.95 -5.92
CA VAL A 30 -10.33 11.10 -6.91
C VAL A 30 -10.96 9.84 -6.30
N GLY A 31 -10.84 9.64 -4.98
CA GLY A 31 -11.34 8.45 -4.30
C GLY A 31 -10.64 7.15 -4.70
N LEU A 32 -9.36 7.19 -5.09
CA LEU A 32 -8.54 6.00 -5.34
C LEU A 32 -8.15 5.34 -4.01
N THR A 33 -8.32 4.02 -3.87
CA THR A 33 -7.74 3.28 -2.75
C THR A 33 -6.23 3.18 -2.97
N LEU A 34 -5.43 3.76 -2.06
CA LEU A 34 -3.97 3.83 -2.20
C LEU A 34 -3.31 3.17 -1.00
N ILE A 35 -2.52 2.13 -1.24
CA ILE A 35 -1.78 1.40 -0.20
C ILE A 35 -0.29 1.44 -0.51
N GLY A 36 0.48 1.97 0.45
CA GLY A 36 1.95 2.05 0.37
C GLY A 36 2.63 1.25 1.47
N GLN A 37 3.96 1.17 1.36
CA GLN A 37 4.83 0.51 2.35
C GLN A 37 4.45 -0.94 2.66
N MET A 38 3.85 -1.66 1.69
CA MET A 38 3.43 -3.03 1.90
C MET A 38 4.64 -3.95 2.11
N ARG A 39 4.71 -4.60 3.27
CA ARG A 39 5.75 -5.56 3.68
C ARG A 39 5.18 -6.60 4.64
N GLY A 40 5.26 -7.87 4.26
CA GLY A 40 4.75 -8.98 5.06
C GLY A 40 3.32 -8.75 5.51
N LYS A 41 3.13 -8.78 6.83
CA LYS A 41 1.83 -8.59 7.51
C LYS A 41 1.43 -7.12 7.72
N LYS A 42 2.20 -6.17 7.18
CA LYS A 42 2.02 -4.73 7.43
C LYS A 42 1.87 -3.96 6.13
N PHE A 43 1.03 -2.94 6.15
CA PHE A 43 0.90 -1.95 5.09
C PHE A 43 0.37 -0.63 5.66
N THR A 44 0.42 0.43 4.86
CA THR A 44 -0.21 1.71 5.19
C THR A 44 -1.26 2.03 4.13
N CYS A 45 -2.53 2.12 4.54
CA CYS A 45 -3.57 2.69 3.69
C CYS A 45 -3.51 4.22 3.77
N LEU A 46 -3.27 4.85 2.62
CA LEU A 46 -3.11 6.30 2.47
C LEU A 46 -4.41 6.97 2.00
N SER A 47 -5.30 6.21 1.35
CA SER A 47 -6.63 6.64 0.91
C SER A 47 -7.53 5.41 0.70
N GLY A 48 -8.85 5.59 0.88
CA GLY A 48 -9.85 4.55 0.60
C GLY A 48 -10.01 3.48 1.68
N GLN A 49 -9.57 3.75 2.91
CA GLN A 49 -9.62 2.81 4.05
C GLN A 49 -11.01 2.19 4.29
N HIS A 50 -12.08 2.96 4.06
CA HIS A 50 -13.46 2.51 4.22
C HIS A 50 -13.85 1.33 3.30
N ARG A 51 -13.05 1.02 2.27
CA ARG A 51 -13.24 -0.13 1.37
C ARG A 51 -12.45 -1.36 1.80
N LEU A 52 -11.63 -1.27 2.85
CA LEU A 52 -10.82 -2.39 3.31
C LEU A 52 -11.59 -3.22 4.33
N VAL A 53 -11.58 -4.54 4.10
CA VAL A 53 -12.06 -5.55 5.05
C VAL A 53 -10.84 -6.24 5.65
N PHE A 54 -10.74 -6.25 6.98
CA PHE A 54 -9.63 -6.85 7.72
C PHE A 54 -10.06 -8.22 8.26
N ASP A 55 -10.16 -9.20 7.38
CA ASP A 55 -10.64 -10.56 7.68
C ASP A 55 -9.52 -11.59 7.87
N GLN A 56 -8.26 -11.19 7.64
CA GLN A 56 -7.12 -12.10 7.71
C GLN A 56 -6.66 -12.37 9.16
N ASP A 57 -6.49 -13.65 9.49
CA ASP A 57 -5.83 -14.11 10.72
C ASP A 57 -4.30 -14.04 10.56
N LEU A 58 -3.69 -13.04 11.20
CA LEU A 58 -2.24 -12.80 11.13
C LEU A 58 -1.39 -13.91 11.78
N SER A 59 -1.99 -14.80 12.58
CA SER A 59 -1.30 -15.93 13.20
C SER A 59 -0.94 -17.02 12.17
N GLN A 60 -1.71 -17.13 11.08
CA GLN A 60 -1.50 -18.13 10.04
C GLN A 60 -0.53 -17.68 8.95
N ILE A 61 -0.23 -16.38 8.88
CA ILE A 61 0.69 -15.84 7.89
C ILE A 61 2.14 -16.08 8.38
N PRO A 62 3.05 -16.64 7.58
CA PRO A 62 4.46 -16.75 7.95
C PRO A 62 5.13 -15.38 8.09
N ASP A 63 6.15 -15.28 8.94
CA ASP A 63 6.95 -14.06 9.02
C ASP A 63 7.86 -13.91 7.79
N ASP A 64 8.14 -12.65 7.43
CA ASP A 64 8.92 -12.33 6.23
C ASP A 64 10.33 -12.95 6.29
N ASN A 65 10.71 -13.62 5.20
CA ASN A 65 12.06 -14.16 5.07
C ASN A 65 13.08 -13.01 4.94
N LYS A 66 14.06 -12.95 5.86
CA LYS A 66 15.11 -11.92 5.89
C LYS A 66 15.86 -11.75 4.56
N LYS A 67 15.91 -12.81 3.72
CA LYS A 67 16.54 -12.76 2.39
C LYS A 67 15.74 -11.95 1.36
N MET A 68 14.42 -11.82 1.53
CA MET A 68 13.53 -11.09 0.61
C MET A 68 13.44 -9.60 0.92
N GLN A 69 14.08 -9.14 2.00
CA GLN A 69 14.10 -7.74 2.37
C GLN A 69 14.94 -6.93 1.38
N ARG A 70 14.42 -5.75 0.98
CA ARG A 70 15.21 -4.77 0.23
C ARG A 70 16.43 -4.34 1.06
N LYS A 71 17.55 -4.04 0.40
CA LYS A 71 18.82 -3.65 1.04
C LYS A 71 18.66 -2.53 2.09
N GLY A 72 17.74 -1.59 1.87
CA GLY A 72 17.46 -0.46 2.77
C GLY A 72 16.44 -0.70 3.89
N ALA A 73 15.89 -1.92 4.05
CA ALA A 73 14.86 -2.19 5.06
C ALA A 73 15.42 -2.51 6.46
N ARG A 74 16.74 -2.56 6.65
CA ARG A 74 17.36 -2.96 7.93
C ARG A 74 17.27 -1.89 9.02
N ASN A 75 16.91 -0.65 8.66
CA ASN A 75 16.98 0.52 9.53
C ASN A 75 15.61 1.18 9.76
N ASP A 76 14.51 0.57 9.28
CA ASP A 76 13.12 1.04 9.46
C ASP A 76 12.48 0.35 10.69
#